data_AF-K2G9J7-F1
#
_entry.id   AF-K2G9J7-F1
#
_cell.length_a   1.000
_cell.length_b   1.000
_cell.length_c   1.000
_cell.angle_alpha   90.00
_cell.angle_beta   90.00
_cell.angle_gamma   90.00
#
_symmetry.space_group_name_H-M   'P 1'
#
loop_
_entity.id
_entity.type
_entity.pdbx_description
1 polymer ?
#
loop_
_entity_poly.entity_id
_entity_poly.type
_entity_poly.pdbx_seq_one_letter_code
_entity_poly.pdbx_strand_id
1 'polypeptide(L)'
;MIESSNKNFKFRQCIEESWLSFAEKYDIWNIFNCLSDERKIQIIDNWPHYLDQILKIRSETDDKRKENIRNALNNINNIVNEAILRQKESEAKKEKLEKENREIQRNAQIYDQMKKANDLQSLINKTHE
;
A
#
# COMPACT_ATOMS: atom_id res chain seq x y z
N MET A 1 -16.31 18.57 -49.53
CA MET A 1 -15.88 17.23 -49.04
C MET A 1 -14.38 16.95 -49.23
N ILE A 2 -13.66 17.60 -50.15
CA ILE A 2 -12.24 17.29 -50.41
C ILE A 2 -11.29 17.90 -49.34
N GLU A 3 -11.62 19.07 -48.78
CA GLU A 3 -10.78 19.75 -47.79
C GLU A 3 -10.67 19.01 -46.44
N SER A 4 -11.76 18.41 -45.95
CA SER A 4 -11.76 17.66 -44.69
C SER A 4 -10.85 16.43 -44.76
N SER A 5 -10.75 15.79 -45.94
CA SER A 5 -9.89 14.63 -46.16
C SER A 5 -8.39 15.00 -46.11
N ASN A 6 -8.02 16.19 -46.59
CA ASN A 6 -6.64 16.68 -46.57
C ASN A 6 -6.20 17.09 -45.14
N LYS A 7 -7.08 17.73 -44.36
CA LYS A 7 -6.82 18.07 -42.95
C LYS A 7 -6.55 16.82 -42.11
N ASN A 8 -7.38 15.80 -42.29
CA ASN A 8 -7.22 14.51 -41.61
C ASN A 8 -5.91 13.82 -42.00
N PHE A 9 -5.50 13.88 -43.27
CA PHE A 9 -4.23 13.33 -43.72
C PHE A 9 -3.02 14.04 -43.07
N LYS A 10 -3.00 15.37 -43.09
CA LYS A 10 -1.90 16.16 -42.47
C LYS A 10 -1.79 15.90 -40.98
N PHE A 11 -2.91 15.92 -40.26
CA PHE A 11 -2.91 15.65 -38.83
C PHE A 11 -2.46 14.23 -38.50
N ARG A 12 -2.85 13.25 -39.33
CA ARG A 12 -2.39 11.86 -39.19
C ARG A 12 -0.87 11.77 -39.29
N GLN A 13 -0.26 12.45 -40.26
CA GLN A 13 1.19 12.50 -40.38
C GLN A 13 1.84 13.12 -39.13
N CYS A 14 1.33 14.25 -38.64
CA CYS A 14 1.79 14.90 -37.42
C CYS A 14 1.73 13.98 -36.19
N ILE A 15 0.67 13.18 -36.06
CA ILE A 15 0.52 12.18 -34.99
C ILE A 15 1.49 11.02 -35.18
N GLU A 16 1.67 10.52 -36.40
CA GLU A 16 2.54 9.38 -36.64
C GLU A 16 4.01 9.70 -36.35
N GLU A 17 4.46 10.91 -36.69
CA GLU A 17 5.81 11.40 -36.40
C GLU A 17 6.03 11.75 -34.91
N SER A 18 4.95 11.84 -34.12
CA SER A 18 5.04 12.13 -32.69
C SER A 18 5.49 10.92 -31.87
N TRP A 19 6.14 11.21 -30.74
CA TRP A 19 6.68 10.21 -29.79
C TRP A 19 5.62 9.72 -28.79
N LEU A 20 4.36 9.74 -29.23
CA LEU A 20 3.21 9.28 -28.45
C LEU A 20 3.04 7.77 -28.61
N SER A 21 2.51 7.13 -27.58
CA SER A 21 2.12 5.73 -27.63
C SER A 21 0.95 5.51 -28.57
N PHE A 22 0.76 4.26 -29.03
CA PHE A 22 -0.35 3.90 -29.91
C PHE A 22 -1.72 4.30 -29.33
N ALA A 23 -1.93 4.09 -28.03
CA ALA A 23 -3.17 4.44 -27.34
C ALA A 23 -3.40 5.97 -27.34
N GLU A 24 -2.37 6.76 -26.99
CA GLU A 24 -2.46 8.23 -27.04
C GLU A 24 -2.77 8.74 -28.44
N LYS A 25 -2.10 8.18 -29.47
CA LYS A 25 -2.36 8.52 -30.87
C LYS A 25 -3.82 8.24 -31.26
N TYR A 26 -4.37 7.08 -30.84
CA TYR A 26 -5.74 6.69 -31.09
C TYR A 26 -6.75 7.65 -30.42
N ASP A 27 -6.54 7.96 -29.14
CA ASP A 27 -7.44 8.83 -28.39
C ASP A 27 -7.44 10.26 -28.94
N ILE A 28 -6.25 10.81 -29.21
CA ILE A 28 -6.11 12.15 -29.79
C ILE A 28 -6.74 12.20 -31.19
N TRP A 29 -6.58 11.15 -31.99
CA TRP A 29 -7.21 11.05 -33.31
C TRP A 29 -8.73 11.09 -33.21
N ASN A 30 -9.31 10.34 -32.28
CA ASN A 30 -10.76 10.34 -32.06
C ASN A 30 -11.26 11.72 -31.60
N ILE A 31 -10.56 12.34 -30.65
CA ILE A 31 -10.88 13.71 -30.19
C ILE A 31 -10.82 14.67 -31.36
N PHE A 32 -9.74 14.65 -32.15
CA PHE A 32 -9.55 15.53 -33.28
C PHE A 32 -10.69 15.44 -34.29
N ASN A 33 -11.16 14.24 -34.60
CA ASN A 33 -12.26 14.05 -35.55
C ASN A 33 -13.57 14.71 -35.12
N CYS A 34 -13.82 14.81 -33.82
CA CYS A 34 -15.00 15.45 -33.24
C CYS A 34 -14.93 16.99 -33.23
N LEU A 35 -13.79 17.59 -33.56
CA LEU A 35 -13.61 19.04 -33.52
C LEU A 35 -14.15 19.73 -34.79
N SER A 36 -14.48 21.02 -34.65
CA SER A 36 -14.81 21.89 -35.78
C SER A 36 -13.61 22.07 -36.71
N ASP A 37 -13.88 22.37 -37.98
CA ASP A 37 -12.86 22.52 -39.00
C ASP A 37 -11.88 23.66 -38.71
N GLU A 38 -12.35 24.77 -38.12
CA GLU A 38 -11.48 25.87 -37.67
C GLU A 38 -10.53 25.42 -36.57
N ARG A 39 -11.04 24.66 -35.60
CA ARG A 39 -10.22 24.14 -34.50
C ARG A 39 -9.20 23.12 -34.99
N LYS A 40 -9.58 22.28 -35.96
CA LYS A 40 -8.67 21.32 -36.62
C LYS A 40 -7.49 22.04 -37.29
N ILE A 41 -7.76 23.12 -38.04
CA ILE A 41 -6.73 23.93 -38.69
C ILE A 41 -5.78 24.52 -37.63
N GLN A 42 -6.33 25.15 -36.60
CA GLN A 42 -5.53 25.74 -35.53
C GLN A 42 -4.63 24.71 -34.83
N ILE A 43 -5.14 23.48 -34.61
CA ILE A 43 -4.36 22.40 -34.01
C ILE A 43 -3.23 21.94 -34.94
N ILE A 44 -3.50 21.78 -36.23
CA ILE A 44 -2.47 21.38 -37.21
C ILE A 44 -1.37 22.44 -37.25
N ASP A 45 -1.73 23.72 -37.36
CA ASP A 45 -0.77 24.82 -37.50
C ASP A 45 0.09 25.01 -36.24
N ASN A 46 -0.44 24.64 -35.07
CA ASN A 46 0.25 24.78 -33.78
C ASN A 46 0.58 23.42 -33.14
N TRP A 47 0.66 22.35 -33.95
CA TRP A 47 0.85 20.99 -33.44
C TRP A 47 2.06 20.84 -32.51
N PRO A 48 3.25 21.39 -32.82
CA PRO A 48 4.41 21.27 -31.92
C PRO A 48 4.14 21.81 -30.52
N HIS A 49 3.40 22.91 -30.41
CA HIS A 49 3.03 23.50 -29.12
C HIS A 49 2.07 22.61 -28.34
N TYR A 50 1.04 22.05 -29.00
CA TYR A 50 0.12 21.13 -28.36
C TYR A 50 0.79 19.83 -27.94
N LEU A 51 1.70 19.30 -28.77
CA LEU A 51 2.47 18.12 -28.44
C LEU A 51 3.34 18.32 -27.19
N ASP A 52 4.04 19.46 -27.10
CA ASP A 52 4.83 19.81 -25.91
C ASP A 52 3.98 19.86 -24.63
N GLN A 53 2.79 20.49 -24.71
CA GLN A 53 1.86 20.53 -23.58
C GLN A 53 1.39 19.12 -23.16
N ILE A 54 1.06 18.26 -24.13
CA ILE A 54 0.65 16.88 -23.86
C ILE A 54 1.78 16.12 -23.14
N LEU A 55 3.01 16.24 -23.64
CA LEU A 55 4.17 15.57 -23.05
C LEU A 55 4.49 16.10 -21.65
N LYS A 56 4.34 17.40 -21.42
CA LYS A 56 4.51 18.02 -20.10
C LYS A 56 3.48 17.48 -19.10
N ILE A 57 2.20 17.47 -19.48
CA ILE A 57 1.12 16.93 -18.64
C ILE A 57 1.36 15.45 -18.32
N ARG A 58 1.84 14.67 -19.30
CA ARG A 58 2.23 13.26 -19.10
C ARG A 58 3.31 13.13 -18.04
N SER A 59 4.40 13.88 -18.15
CA SER A 59 5.50 13.85 -17.18
C SER A 59 5.02 14.21 -15.77
N GLU A 60 4.26 15.31 -15.63
CA GLU A 60 3.73 15.74 -14.33
C GLU A 60 2.78 14.70 -13.73
N THR A 61 1.99 14.02 -14.56
CA THR A 61 1.07 12.96 -14.12
C THR A 61 1.84 11.71 -13.68
N ASP A 62 2.86 11.31 -14.43
CA ASP A 62 3.71 10.16 -14.10
C ASP A 62 4.46 10.38 -12.79
N ASP A 63 5.00 11.59 -12.57
CA ASP A 63 5.70 11.93 -11.34
C ASP A 63 4.77 11.94 -10.13
N LYS A 64 3.58 12.54 -10.27
CA LYS A 64 2.53 12.46 -9.23
C LYS A 64 2.11 11.02 -8.95
N ARG A 65 1.96 10.20 -9.99
CA ARG A 65 1.58 8.79 -9.84
C ARG A 65 2.66 7.99 -9.12
N LYS A 66 3.94 8.18 -9.47
CA LYS A 66 5.08 7.56 -8.78
C LYS A 66 5.12 7.97 -7.31
N GLU A 67 4.93 9.25 -7.01
CA GLU A 67 4.91 9.75 -5.64
C GLU A 67 3.75 9.16 -4.83
N ASN A 68 2.54 9.11 -5.41
CA ASN A 68 1.38 8.49 -4.77
C ASN A 68 1.61 7.00 -4.47
N ILE A 69 2.19 6.26 -5.42
CA ILE A 69 2.54 4.85 -5.22
C ILE A 69 3.58 4.70 -4.11
N ARG A 70 4.62 5.54 -4.10
CA ARG A 70 5.66 5.53 -3.07
C ARG A 70 5.06 5.77 -1.67
N ASN A 71 4.18 6.75 -1.55
CA ASN A 71 3.49 7.06 -0.30
C ASN A 71 2.56 5.93 0.16
N ALA A 72 1.81 5.32 -0.76
CA ALA A 72 0.98 4.17 -0.46
C ALA A 72 1.81 2.98 0.06
N LEU A 73 2.95 2.68 -0.59
CA LEU A 73 3.85 1.60 -0.16
C LEU A 73 4.47 1.87 1.22
N ASN A 74 4.88 3.11 1.50
CA ASN A 74 5.38 3.49 2.82
C ASN A 74 4.31 3.30 3.91
N ASN A 75 3.07 3.69 3.63
CA ASN A 75 1.96 3.50 4.56
C ASN A 75 1.69 2.01 4.83
N ILE A 76 1.71 1.17 3.79
CA ILE A 76 1.57 -0.28 3.93
C ILE A 76 2.69 -0.84 4.81
N ASN A 77 3.94 -0.46 4.56
CA ASN A 77 5.08 -0.90 5.38
C ASN A 77 4.93 -0.49 6.85
N ASN A 78 4.48 0.73 7.12
CA ASN A 78 4.23 1.19 8.49
C ASN A 78 3.16 0.35 9.19
N ILE A 79 2.03 0.10 8.51
CA ILE A 79 0.94 -0.73 9.04
C ILE A 79 1.43 -2.16 9.34
N VAL A 80 2.19 -2.75 8.42
CA VAL A 80 2.74 -4.10 8.59
C VAL A 80 3.72 -4.14 9.77
N ASN A 81 4.61 -3.16 9.88
CA ASN A 81 5.55 -3.07 10.99
C ASN A 81 4.84 -2.90 12.34
N GLU A 82 3.81 -2.04 12.41
CA GLU A 82 2.98 -1.90 13.61
C GLU A 82 2.28 -3.22 13.98
N ALA A 83 1.72 -3.93 13.01
CA ALA A 83 1.06 -5.21 13.25
C ALA A 83 2.05 -6.25 13.82
N ILE A 84 3.26 -6.32 13.27
CA ILE A 84 4.34 -7.19 13.77
C ILE A 84 4.72 -6.81 15.21
N LEU A 85 4.86 -5.52 15.50
CA LEU A 85 5.19 -5.04 16.84
C LEU A 85 4.10 -5.41 17.85
N ARG A 86 2.83 -5.16 17.53
CA ARG A 86 1.69 -5.54 18.38
C ARG A 86 1.61 -7.04 18.61
N GLN A 87 1.92 -7.84 17.59
CA GLN A 87 1.97 -9.29 17.74
C GLN A 87 3.05 -9.71 18.72
N LYS A 88 4.28 -9.18 18.58
CA LYS A 88 5.39 -9.46 19.50
C LYS A 88 5.08 -9.04 20.93
N GLU A 89 4.45 -7.87 21.12
CA GLU A 89 4.03 -7.40 22.44
C GLU A 89 2.99 -8.32 23.09
N SER A 90 2.02 -8.80 22.28
CA SER A 90 1.01 -9.75 22.73
C SER A 90 1.62 -11.09 23.15
N GLU A 91 2.54 -11.62 22.34
CA GLU A 91 3.28 -12.86 22.62
C GLU A 91 4.10 -12.72 23.90
N ALA A 92 4.87 -11.63 24.06
CA ALA A 92 5.65 -11.37 25.26
C ALA A 92 4.78 -11.25 26.53
N LYS A 93 3.61 -10.60 26.41
CA LYS A 93 2.66 -10.49 27.52
C LYS A 93 2.10 -11.85 27.92
N LYS A 94 1.77 -12.69 26.94
CA LYS A 94 1.30 -14.07 27.18
C LYS A 94 2.36 -14.91 27.88
N GLU A 95 3.60 -14.85 27.42
CA GLU A 95 4.72 -15.56 28.06
C GLU A 95 4.94 -15.13 29.51
N LYS A 96 4.83 -13.82 29.79
CA LYS A 96 4.95 -13.29 31.15
C LYS A 96 3.86 -13.84 32.07
N LEU A 97 2.60 -13.80 31.63
CA LEU A 97 1.46 -14.36 32.37
C LEU A 97 1.61 -15.86 32.61
N GLU A 98 2.08 -16.62 31.62
CA GLU A 98 2.33 -18.06 31.77
C GLU A 98 3.46 -18.36 32.77
N LYS A 99 4.48 -17.50 32.87
CA LYS A 99 5.53 -17.62 33.90
C LYS A 99 4.98 -17.32 35.30
N GLU A 100 4.26 -16.21 35.45
CA GLU A 100 3.63 -15.83 36.73
C GLU A 100 2.67 -16.93 37.23
N ASN A 101 1.83 -17.47 36.34
CA ASN A 101 0.91 -18.57 36.70
C ASN A 101 1.65 -19.84 37.13
N ARG A 102 2.75 -20.20 36.46
CA ARG A 102 3.57 -21.35 36.84
C ARG A 102 4.21 -21.16 38.22
N GLU A 103 4.65 -19.95 38.53
CA GLU A 103 5.22 -19.63 39.83
C GLU A 103 4.18 -19.68 40.95
N ILE A 104 2.99 -19.12 40.71
CA ILE A 104 1.85 -19.22 41.64
C ILE A 104 1.50 -20.69 41.91
N GLN A 105 1.37 -21.51 40.86
CA GLN A 105 1.08 -22.94 41.01
C GLN A 105 2.17 -23.68 41.80
N ARG A 106 3.44 -23.41 41.52
CA ARG A 106 4.57 -24.00 42.25
C ARG A 106 4.54 -23.61 43.73
N ASN A 107 4.30 -22.33 44.03
CA ASN A 107 4.24 -21.85 45.41
C ASN A 107 3.06 -22.49 46.15
N ALA A 108 1.89 -22.58 45.54
CA ALA A 108 0.73 -23.26 46.12
C ALA A 108 1.02 -24.74 46.44
N GLN A 109 1.69 -25.46 45.54
CA GLN A 109 2.12 -26.84 45.78
C GLN A 109 3.09 -26.96 46.96
N ILE A 110 4.05 -26.04 47.09
CA ILE A 110 4.99 -26.01 48.22
C ILE A 110 4.25 -25.79 49.53
N TYR A 111 3.33 -24.81 49.58
CA TYR A 111 2.51 -24.54 50.76
C TYR A 111 1.67 -25.76 51.17
N ASP A 112 1.04 -26.44 50.21
CA ASP A 112 0.27 -27.66 50.49
C ASP A 112 1.14 -28.79 51.03
N GLN A 113 2.35 -28.96 50.51
CA GLN A 113 3.30 -29.97 51.01
C GLN A 113 3.78 -29.64 52.42
N MET A 114 4.11 -28.38 52.69
CA MET A 114 4.50 -27.92 54.04
C MET A 114 3.39 -28.12 55.05
N LYS A 115 2.13 -27.82 54.68
CA LYS A 115 0.97 -28.06 55.53
C LYS A 115 0.83 -29.54 55.87
N LYS A 116 0.90 -30.43 54.88
CA LYS A 116 0.84 -31.89 55.09
C LYS A 116 1.97 -32.39 55.99
N ALA A 117 3.19 -31.87 55.82
CA ALA A 117 4.33 -32.25 56.66
C ALA A 117 4.14 -31.81 58.12
N ASN A 118 3.66 -30.59 58.34
CA ASN A 118 3.34 -30.09 59.68
C ASN A 118 2.22 -30.91 60.34
N ASP A 119 1.16 -31.24 59.59
CA ASP A 119 0.07 -32.07 60.09
C ASP A 119 0.58 -33.46 60.52
N LEU A 120 1.43 -34.11 59.69
CA LEU A 120 2.08 -35.38 60.02
C LEU A 120 2.96 -35.29 61.27
N GLN A 121 3.79 -34.26 61.39
CA GLN A 121 4.64 -34.06 62.57
C GLN A 121 3.82 -33.89 63.84
N SER A 122 2.69 -33.17 63.75
CA SER A 122 1.78 -32.99 64.89
C SER A 122 1.14 -34.31 65.36
N LEU A 123 0.84 -35.22 64.43
CA LEU A 123 0.29 -36.55 64.74
C LEU A 123 1.34 -37.47 65.37
N ILE A 124 2.59 -37.42 64.88
CA ILE A 124 3.71 -38.16 65.45
C ILE A 124 3.99 -37.70 66.88
N ASN A 125 4.01 -36.39 67.13
CA ASN A 125 4.25 -35.86 68.47
C ASN A 125 3.12 -36.26 69.46
N LYS A 126 1.86 -36.28 69.00
CA LYS A 126 0.71 -36.72 69.82
C LYS A 126 0.65 -38.23 70.11
N THR A 127 1.37 -39.04 69.36
CA THR A 127 1.42 -40.50 69.56
C THR A 127 2.58 -40.93 70.45
N HIS A 128 3.47 -39.99 70.81
CA HIS A 128 4.60 -40.19 71.72
C HIS A 128 4.43 -39.49 73.08
N GLU A 129 3.26 -38.88 73.33
CA GLU A 129 2.77 -38.47 74.67
C GLU A 129 1.87 -39.55 75.26
#